data_AF-A0A0L0G168-F1
#
_entry.id   AF-A0A0L0G168-F1
#
_cell.length_a   1.000
_cell.length_b   1.000
_cell.length_c   1.000
_cell.angle_alpha   90.00
_cell.angle_beta   90.00
_cell.angle_gamma   90.00
#
_symmetry.space_group_name_H-M   'P 1'
#
loop_
_entity.id
_entity.type
_entity.pdbx_description
1 polymer ?
#
loop_
_entity_poly.entity_id
_entity_poly.type
_entity_poly.pdbx_seq_one_letter_code
_entity_poly.pdbx_strand_id
1 'polypeptide(L)'
;MFSRGLVLDLEISGFDSVDVASLFKLYFRDLPGHILGTKSVLIALRDLAKDIEDTKERVRWIQHCLGSLPAVNMNILRYLIRHMQVIIAKDSLKMSRETFADAFSTTLDIPTIVIVDMVNHFSDIFEHEQLESANDSSSDESTSDSGGGSKKHREMGNGNSMEEQL
;
A
#
# COMPACT_ATOMS: atom_id res chain seq x y z
N MET A 1 25.15 18.80 -1.65
CA MET A 1 26.53 18.39 -1.28
C MET A 1 26.96 17.04 -1.89
N PHE A 2 26.19 16.40 -2.79
CA PHE A 2 26.58 15.15 -3.49
C PHE A 2 26.29 15.19 -5.01
N SER A 3 26.41 16.38 -5.62
CA SER A 3 25.83 16.71 -6.92
C SER A 3 26.66 16.29 -8.16
N ARG A 4 27.58 15.31 -8.05
CA ARG A 4 28.61 15.07 -9.08
C ARG A 4 28.73 13.64 -9.62
N GLY A 5 27.71 12.79 -9.47
CA GLY A 5 27.72 11.46 -10.08
C GLY A 5 28.81 10.52 -9.55
N LEU A 6 29.30 10.79 -8.34
CA LEU A 6 30.27 9.93 -7.66
C LEU A 6 29.52 8.75 -7.05
N VAL A 7 29.93 7.54 -7.44
CA VAL A 7 29.60 6.32 -6.71
C VAL A 7 30.31 6.42 -5.37
N LEU A 8 29.54 6.61 -4.29
CA LEU A 8 30.08 6.62 -2.94
C LEU A 8 30.29 5.19 -2.48
N ASP A 9 31.56 4.81 -2.34
CA ASP A 9 31.93 3.63 -1.59
C ASP A 9 31.97 4.00 -0.10
N LEU A 10 30.87 3.72 0.59
CA LEU A 10 30.70 4.01 2.02
C LEU A 10 31.60 3.14 2.91
N GLU A 11 32.12 2.02 2.42
CA GLU A 11 33.03 1.16 3.18
C GLU A 11 34.44 1.76 3.27
N ILE A 12 34.84 2.54 2.26
CA ILE A 12 36.20 3.11 2.16
C ILE A 12 36.34 4.44 2.92
N SER A 13 35.25 5.21 3.07
CA SER A 13 35.35 6.58 3.57
C SER A 13 35.29 6.73 5.10
N GLY A 14 35.14 5.63 5.85
CA GLY A 14 35.20 5.65 7.32
C GLY A 14 34.05 6.42 8.00
N PHE A 15 32.91 6.59 7.34
CA PHE A 15 31.74 7.19 7.98
C PHE A 15 31.19 6.26 9.06
N ASP A 16 30.75 6.86 10.18
CA ASP A 16 30.00 6.11 11.17
C ASP A 16 28.53 5.94 10.73
N SER A 17 27.81 5.05 11.43
CA SER A 17 26.41 4.78 11.11
C SER A 17 25.48 6.00 11.30
N VAL A 18 25.87 6.95 12.16
CA VAL A 18 25.06 8.13 12.49
C VAL A 18 25.15 9.16 11.37
N ASP A 19 26.32 9.33 10.78
CA ASP A 19 26.57 10.18 9.61
C ASP A 19 25.79 9.66 8.40
N VAL A 20 25.85 8.35 8.14
CA VAL A 20 25.10 7.72 7.04
C VAL A 20 23.60 7.86 7.24
N ALA A 21 23.10 7.66 8.48
CA ALA A 21 21.69 7.85 8.78
C ALA A 21 21.24 9.31 8.61
N SER A 22 22.11 10.26 8.95
CA SER A 22 21.85 11.70 8.78
C SER A 22 21.81 12.09 7.31
N LEU A 23 22.73 11.56 6.50
CA LEU A 23 22.74 11.74 5.05
C LEU A 23 21.49 11.14 4.40
N PHE A 24 21.07 9.96 4.85
CA PHE A 24 19.87 9.30 4.36
C PHE A 24 18.60 10.12 4.66
N LYS A 25 18.46 10.64 5.88
CA LYS A 25 17.37 11.56 6.24
C LYS A 25 17.41 12.84 5.38
N LEU A 26 18.61 13.41 5.19
CA LEU A 26 18.80 14.60 4.35
C LEU A 26 18.37 14.35 2.90
N TYR A 27 18.70 13.18 2.34
CA TYR A 27 18.33 12.81 0.98
C TYR A 27 16.81 12.85 0.77
N PHE A 28 16.02 12.23 1.66
CA PHE A 28 14.56 12.23 1.51
C PHE A 28 13.95 13.62 1.70
N ARG A 29 14.50 14.43 2.60
CA ARG A 29 14.02 15.80 2.83
C ARG A 29 14.26 16.71 1.62
N ASP A 30 15.39 16.54 0.94
CA ASP A 30 15.82 17.41 -0.15
C ASP A 30 15.36 16.92 -1.54
N LEU A 31 14.49 15.90 -1.61
CA LEU A 31 13.90 15.45 -2.87
C LEU A 31 13.10 16.57 -3.54
N PRO A 32 13.15 16.71 -4.88
CA PRO A 32 12.37 17.71 -5.61
C PRO A 32 10.84 17.47 -5.52
N GLY A 33 10.42 16.29 -5.05
CA GLY A 33 9.04 15.93 -4.75
C GLY A 33 8.96 15.01 -3.54
N HIS A 34 7.76 14.79 -3.01
CA HIS A 34 7.55 13.95 -1.83
C HIS A 34 7.81 12.46 -2.13
N ILE A 35 8.25 11.67 -1.13
CA ILE A 35 8.46 10.21 -1.31
C ILE A 35 7.19 9.48 -1.78
N LEU A 36 6.01 10.01 -1.41
CA LEU A 36 4.69 9.52 -1.83
C LEU A 36 4.27 10.00 -3.24
N GLY A 37 5.13 10.70 -3.98
CA GLY A 37 4.87 11.18 -5.35
C GLY A 37 3.86 12.32 -5.46
N THR A 38 2.73 12.26 -4.73
CA THR A 38 1.62 13.20 -4.81
C THR A 38 1.20 13.67 -3.41
N LYS A 39 0.88 14.96 -3.30
CA LYS A 39 0.41 15.57 -2.04
C LYS A 39 -0.95 15.03 -1.57
N SER A 40 -1.80 14.56 -2.47
CA SER A 40 -3.13 14.00 -2.14
C SER A 40 -3.02 12.76 -1.25
N VAL A 41 -2.08 11.85 -1.56
CA VAL A 41 -1.82 10.65 -0.76
C VAL A 41 -1.34 11.04 0.63
N LEU A 42 -0.48 12.05 0.74
CA LEU A 42 -0.02 12.56 2.03
C LEU A 42 -1.17 13.14 2.88
N ILE A 43 -2.07 13.90 2.27
CA ILE A 43 -3.25 14.45 2.95
C ILE A 43 -4.15 13.30 3.43
N ALA A 44 -4.44 12.32 2.56
CA ALA A 44 -5.26 11.16 2.92
C ALA A 44 -4.67 10.38 4.12
N LEU A 45 -3.36 10.15 4.14
CA LEU A 45 -2.69 9.50 5.27
C LEU A 45 -2.75 10.33 6.57
N ARG A 46 -2.76 11.67 6.47
CA ARG A 46 -2.89 12.56 7.64
C ARG A 46 -4.29 12.58 8.20
N ASP A 47 -5.30 12.57 7.34
CA ASP A 47 -6.70 12.54 7.76
C ASP A 47 -7.03 11.18 8.38
N LEU A 48 -6.56 10.10 7.74
CA LEU A 48 -6.63 8.75 8.28
C LEU A 48 -6.07 8.63 9.71
N ALA A 49 -4.92 9.26 9.96
CA ALA A 49 -4.27 9.24 11.27
C ALA A 49 -5.07 9.95 12.38
N LYS A 50 -5.99 10.85 12.01
CA LYS A 50 -6.85 11.59 12.95
C LYS A 50 -8.20 10.91 13.14
N ASP A 51 -8.75 10.36 12.07
CA ASP A 51 -10.17 9.99 12.00
C ASP A 51 -10.40 8.48 12.23
N ILE A 52 -9.37 7.63 12.08
CA ILE A 52 -9.50 6.18 12.21
C ILE A 52 -8.68 5.64 13.39
N GLU A 53 -9.41 5.26 14.44
CA GLU A 53 -8.83 4.65 15.65
C GLU A 53 -8.50 3.15 15.44
N ASP A 54 -9.34 2.42 14.72
CA ASP A 54 -9.11 0.98 14.49
C ASP A 54 -7.89 0.73 13.60
N THR A 55 -6.95 -0.06 14.11
CA THR A 55 -5.68 -0.33 13.42
C THR A 55 -5.89 -1.18 12.18
N LYS A 56 -6.83 -2.13 12.19
CA LYS A 56 -7.08 -2.98 11.02
C LYS A 56 -7.69 -2.19 9.87
N GLU A 57 -8.67 -1.34 10.18
CA GLU A 57 -9.23 -0.40 9.22
C GLU A 57 -8.15 0.55 8.68
N ARG A 58 -7.31 1.10 9.56
CA ARG A 58 -6.22 1.99 9.17
C ARG A 58 -5.22 1.32 8.22
N VAL A 59 -4.82 0.08 8.50
CA VAL A 59 -3.94 -0.71 7.62
C VAL A 59 -4.54 -0.87 6.21
N ARG A 60 -5.84 -1.16 6.11
CA ARG A 60 -6.53 -1.28 4.81
C ARG A 60 -6.56 0.04 4.03
N TRP A 61 -6.81 1.15 4.72
CA TRP A 61 -6.76 2.46 4.10
C TRP A 61 -5.34 2.85 3.67
N ILE A 62 -4.32 2.53 4.47
CA ILE A 62 -2.92 2.72 4.08
C ILE A 62 -2.64 1.94 2.80
N GLN A 63 -2.98 0.65 2.73
CA GLN A 63 -2.83 -0.15 1.51
C GLN A 63 -3.47 0.53 0.30
N HIS A 64 -4.73 0.95 0.42
CA HIS A 64 -5.45 1.62 -0.66
C HIS A 64 -4.76 2.92 -1.10
N CYS A 65 -4.34 3.76 -0.15
CA CYS A 65 -3.63 5.00 -0.45
C CYS A 65 -2.31 4.74 -1.17
N LEU A 66 -1.54 3.76 -0.71
CA LEU A 66 -0.25 3.42 -1.30
C LEU A 66 -0.39 2.75 -2.66
N GLY A 67 -1.48 2.02 -2.93
CA GLY A 67 -1.74 1.39 -4.23
C GLY A 67 -1.86 2.37 -5.40
N SER A 68 -2.09 3.66 -5.12
CA SER A 68 -2.11 4.73 -6.13
C SER A 68 -0.71 5.29 -6.47
N LEU A 69 0.34 4.86 -5.75
CA LEU A 69 1.68 5.38 -5.93
C LEU A 69 2.32 4.86 -7.23
N PRO A 70 3.15 5.68 -7.89
CA PRO A 70 4.04 5.17 -8.93
C PRO A 70 4.91 4.03 -8.37
N ALA A 71 5.16 3.00 -9.18
CA ALA A 71 5.90 1.80 -8.76
C ALA A 71 7.27 2.11 -8.15
N VAL A 72 7.96 3.15 -8.63
CA VAL A 72 9.26 3.58 -8.09
C VAL A 72 9.10 4.10 -6.65
N ASN A 73 8.12 4.96 -6.41
CA ASN A 73 7.83 5.53 -5.09
C ASN A 73 7.40 4.44 -4.09
N MET A 74 6.51 3.54 -4.52
CA MET A 74 6.10 2.39 -3.70
C MET A 74 7.30 1.53 -3.31
N ASN A 75 8.17 1.18 -4.27
CA ASN A 75 9.34 0.37 -3.99
C ASN A 75 10.31 1.05 -3.02
N ILE A 76 10.61 2.33 -3.23
CA ILE A 76 11.49 3.08 -2.32
C ILE A 76 10.92 3.08 -0.90
N LEU A 77 9.62 3.37 -0.75
CA LEU A 77 8.95 3.35 0.55
C LEU A 77 9.01 1.95 1.18
N ARG A 78 8.73 0.89 0.42
CA ARG A 78 8.82 -0.49 0.89
C ARG A 78 10.23 -0.84 1.38
N TYR A 79 11.26 -0.55 0.60
CA TYR A 79 12.65 -0.80 1.00
C TYR A 79 13.03 -0.01 2.24
N LEU A 80 12.59 1.25 2.33
CA LEU A 80 12.80 2.10 3.48
C LEU A 80 12.20 1.47 4.74
N ILE A 81 10.91 1.17 4.75
CA ILE A 81 10.22 0.59 5.90
C ILE A 81 10.81 -0.78 6.28
N ARG A 82 11.15 -1.62 5.30
CA ARG A 82 11.83 -2.90 5.56
C ARG A 82 13.18 -2.71 6.24
N HIS A 83 13.95 -1.71 5.80
CA HIS A 83 15.22 -1.37 6.42
C HIS A 83 15.03 -0.90 7.87
N MET A 84 13.97 -0.12 8.14
CA MET A 84 13.61 0.28 9.51
C MET A 84 13.35 -0.94 10.40
N GLN A 85 12.58 -1.93 9.93
CA GLN A 85 12.32 -3.17 10.69
C GLN A 85 13.63 -3.87 11.10
N VAL A 86 14.58 -3.98 10.17
CA VAL A 86 15.88 -4.61 10.43
C VAL A 86 16.70 -3.83 11.46
N ILE A 87 16.66 -2.49 11.42
CA ILE A 87 17.36 -1.65 12.40
C ILE A 87 16.73 -1.79 13.79
N ILE A 88 15.40 -1.73 13.88
CA ILE A 88 14.66 -1.82 15.15
C ILE A 88 14.85 -3.20 15.80
N ALA A 89 15.00 -4.26 15.01
CA ALA A 89 15.27 -5.61 15.50
C ALA A 89 16.69 -5.80 16.07
N LYS A 90 17.61 -4.82 15.91
CA LYS A 90 18.94 -4.89 16.49
C LYS A 90 18.94 -4.32 17.91
N ASP A 91 18.90 -5.21 18.90
CA ASP A 91 18.90 -4.88 20.35
C ASP A 91 20.05 -3.96 20.81
N SER A 92 21.16 -3.91 20.07
CA SER A 92 22.29 -3.04 20.38
C SER A 92 22.01 -1.55 20.15
N LEU A 93 21.01 -1.21 19.32
CA LEU A 93 20.57 0.16 19.08
C LEU A 93 19.47 0.50 20.09
N LYS A 94 19.67 1.54 20.89
CA LYS A 94 18.66 2.09 21.82
C LYS A 94 17.46 2.76 21.12
N MET A 95 17.13 2.35 19.90
CA MET A 95 16.11 2.99 19.08
C MET A 95 14.86 2.11 19.09
N SER A 96 13.85 2.50 19.87
CA SER A 96 12.53 1.88 19.79
C SER A 96 11.85 2.26 18.47
N ARG A 97 10.83 1.50 18.08
CA ARG A 97 10.03 1.79 16.87
C ARG A 97 9.44 3.19 16.90
N GLU A 98 9.03 3.67 18.08
CA GLU A 98 8.45 5.00 18.29
C GLU A 98 9.51 6.09 18.11
N THR A 99 10.70 5.91 18.69
CA THR A 99 11.82 6.85 18.55
C THR A 99 12.25 6.98 17.08
N PHE A 100 12.24 5.87 16.37
CA PHE A 100 12.55 5.83 14.95
C PHE A 100 11.44 6.49 14.12
N ALA A 101 10.18 6.16 14.38
CA ALA A 101 9.04 6.70 13.68
C ALA A 101 8.91 8.22 13.87
N ASP A 102 9.22 8.77 15.04
CA ASP A 102 9.24 10.23 15.26
C ASP A 102 10.35 10.92 14.46
N ALA A 103 11.55 10.34 14.44
CA ALA A 103 12.66 10.87 13.65
C ALA A 103 12.33 10.89 12.14
N PHE A 104 11.62 9.88 11.65
CA PHE A 104 11.23 9.81 10.24
C PHE A 104 9.91 10.53 9.93
N SER A 105 9.03 10.72 10.89
CA SER A 105 7.81 11.52 10.77
C SER A 105 8.16 12.96 10.40
N THR A 106 9.15 13.54 11.09
CA THR A 106 9.67 14.89 10.75
C THR A 106 10.39 14.95 9.40
N THR A 107 10.96 13.84 8.95
CA THR A 107 11.76 13.78 7.71
C THR A 107 10.88 13.56 6.48
N LEU A 108 9.89 12.68 6.59
CA LEU A 108 9.00 12.26 5.52
C LEU A 108 7.65 12.98 5.56
N ASP A 109 7.41 13.83 6.55
CA ASP A 109 6.15 14.56 6.74
C ASP A 109 4.89 13.66 6.90
N ILE A 110 5.10 12.37 7.16
CA ILE A 110 4.06 11.33 7.37
C ILE A 110 3.82 11.19 8.88
N PRO A 111 2.56 11.10 9.35
CA PRO A 111 2.25 10.93 10.77
C PRO A 111 2.97 9.74 11.40
N THR A 112 3.50 9.91 12.61
CA THR A 112 4.21 8.86 13.36
C THR A 112 3.40 7.56 13.42
N ILE A 113 2.10 7.64 13.73
CA ILE A 113 1.22 6.47 13.82
C ILE A 113 1.18 5.66 12.52
N VAL A 114 1.12 6.34 11.36
CA VAL A 114 1.11 5.70 10.04
C VAL A 114 2.43 4.99 9.78
N ILE A 115 3.57 5.60 10.14
CA ILE A 115 4.88 4.95 10.02
C ILE A 115 4.97 3.72 10.92
N VAL A 116 4.47 3.81 12.16
CA VAL A 116 4.42 2.68 13.09
C VAL A 116 3.58 1.54 12.53
N ASP A 117 2.41 1.83 11.93
CA ASP A 117 1.59 0.80 11.30
C ASP A 117 2.28 0.18 10.09
N MET A 118 2.95 0.98 9.24
CA MET A 118 3.76 0.48 8.13
C MET A 118 4.85 -0.49 8.59
N VAL A 119 5.48 -0.20 9.73
CA VAL A 119 6.53 -1.06 10.31
C VAL A 119 5.93 -2.33 10.92
N ASN A 120 4.83 -2.23 11.66
CA ASN A 120 4.23 -3.36 12.38
C ASN A 120 3.44 -4.30 11.45
N HIS A 121 2.81 -3.75 10.42
CA HIS A 121 1.94 -4.46 9.47
C HIS A 121 2.56 -4.48 8.07
N PHE A 122 3.89 -4.63 7.99
CA PHE A 122 4.63 -4.54 6.73
C PHE A 122 4.13 -5.52 5.67
N SER A 123 3.98 -6.80 6.03
CA SER A 123 3.50 -7.83 5.09
C SER A 123 2.09 -7.54 4.60
N ASP A 124 1.20 -7.10 5.51
CA ASP A 124 -0.14 -6.68 5.14
C ASP A 124 -0.04 -5.52 4.13
N ILE A 125 0.73 -4.48 4.42
CA ILE A 125 0.72 -3.24 3.64
C ILE A 125 1.46 -3.36 2.30
N PHE A 126 2.58 -4.10 2.25
CA PHE A 126 3.52 -4.05 1.12
C PHE A 126 3.73 -5.38 0.38
N GLU A 127 3.22 -6.50 0.88
CA GLU A 127 3.43 -7.84 0.27
C GLU A 127 2.15 -8.43 -0.34
N HIS A 128 1.00 -7.75 -0.24
CA HIS A 128 -0.28 -8.22 -0.79
C HIS A 128 -0.39 -8.21 -2.33
N GLU A 129 0.59 -7.67 -3.05
CA GLU A 129 0.52 -7.43 -4.51
C GLU A 129 0.89 -8.65 -5.38
N GLN A 130 0.56 -9.88 -4.97
CA GLN A 130 0.80 -11.09 -5.79
C GLN A 130 -0.47 -11.87 -6.20
N LEU A 131 -1.68 -11.42 -5.89
CA LEU A 131 -2.88 -12.28 -6.09
C LEU A 131 -3.94 -11.81 -7.09
N GLU A 132 -3.82 -10.63 -7.70
CA GLU A 132 -4.86 -10.13 -8.63
C GLU A 132 -4.44 -10.09 -10.12
N SER A 133 -3.71 -11.10 -10.59
CA SER A 133 -3.43 -11.26 -12.04
C SER A 133 -3.58 -12.69 -12.58
N ALA A 134 -4.29 -13.59 -11.89
CA ALA A 134 -4.45 -14.98 -12.32
C ALA A 134 -5.89 -15.43 -12.61
N ASN A 135 -6.87 -14.54 -12.83
CA ASN A 135 -8.24 -14.99 -13.11
C ASN A 135 -9.02 -14.24 -14.21
N ASP A 136 -8.34 -13.64 -15.19
CA ASP A 136 -9.02 -13.27 -16.43
C ASP A 136 -8.52 -14.15 -17.60
N SER A 137 -9.16 -15.30 -17.71
CA SER A 137 -9.23 -16.08 -18.95
C SER A 137 -10.69 -16.39 -19.20
N SER A 138 -11.50 -15.33 -19.31
CA SER A 138 -12.85 -15.45 -19.83
C SER A 138 -12.78 -15.70 -21.34
N SER A 139 -13.11 -16.94 -21.70
CA SER A 139 -14.01 -17.33 -22.79
C SER A 139 -14.23 -16.34 -23.94
N ASP A 140 -13.75 -16.72 -25.13
CA ASP A 140 -14.48 -16.53 -26.40
C ASP A 140 -13.90 -17.48 -27.47
N GLU A 141 -14.74 -18.31 -28.09
CA GLU A 141 -14.98 -18.25 -29.54
C GLU A 141 -16.00 -19.31 -30.04
N SER A 142 -16.96 -18.78 -30.82
CA SER A 142 -17.75 -19.40 -31.88
C SER A 142 -19.05 -20.16 -31.58
N THR A 143 -20.11 -19.38 -31.75
CA THR A 143 -21.44 -19.73 -32.28
C THR A 143 -21.40 -20.73 -33.45
N SER A 144 -22.29 -21.72 -33.42
CA SER A 144 -22.83 -22.31 -34.65
C SER A 144 -24.32 -22.59 -34.50
N ASP A 145 -25.04 -21.90 -35.37
CA ASP A 145 -26.46 -21.97 -35.68
C ASP A 145 -26.78 -23.27 -36.45
N SER A 146 -27.83 -23.98 -36.05
CA SER A 146 -28.73 -24.69 -36.97
C SER A 146 -29.93 -25.28 -36.23
N GLY A 147 -31.11 -24.98 -36.79
CA GLY A 147 -32.41 -25.21 -36.17
C GLY A 147 -33.00 -26.61 -36.31
N GLY A 148 -34.26 -26.71 -35.89
CA GLY A 148 -35.08 -27.91 -36.02
C GLY A 148 -36.30 -27.84 -35.11
N GLY A 149 -37.42 -27.37 -35.63
CA GLY A 149 -38.62 -27.09 -34.83
C GLY A 149 -39.46 -28.30 -34.45
N SER A 150 -40.51 -28.05 -33.65
CA SER A 150 -41.86 -28.63 -33.83
C SER A 150 -42.83 -28.18 -32.73
N LYS A 151 -43.87 -27.46 -33.17
CA LYS A 151 -45.30 -27.71 -32.95
C LYS A 151 -45.85 -28.06 -31.55
N LYS A 152 -46.94 -27.33 -31.24
CA LYS A 152 -48.11 -27.66 -30.39
C LYS A 152 -47.83 -27.58 -28.88
N HIS A 153 -48.67 -26.97 -28.05
CA HIS A 153 -50.11 -27.16 -27.95
C HIS A 153 -50.78 -26.01 -27.18
N ARG A 154 -52.07 -25.82 -27.44
CA ARG A 154 -53.01 -24.84 -26.86
C ARG A 154 -53.27 -25.06 -25.36
N GLU A 155 -53.74 -23.97 -24.75
CA GLU A 155 -54.99 -23.86 -23.97
C GLU A 155 -54.90 -23.44 -22.49
N MET A 156 -56.00 -22.78 -22.12
CA MET A 156 -56.29 -21.86 -21.02
C MET A 156 -56.46 -22.50 -19.62
N GLY A 157 -56.53 -21.66 -18.59
CA GLY A 157 -57.14 -21.97 -17.29
C GLY A 157 -56.35 -21.37 -16.12
N ASN A 158 -56.62 -20.15 -15.66
CA ASN A 158 -57.65 -19.76 -14.67
C ASN A 158 -57.41 -20.35 -13.26
N GLY A 159 -57.24 -19.47 -12.26
CA GLY A 159 -57.11 -19.88 -10.85
C GLY A 159 -56.75 -18.74 -9.91
N ASN A 160 -57.77 -18.02 -9.46
CA ASN A 160 -57.77 -16.96 -8.45
C ASN A 160 -57.81 -17.59 -7.03
N SER A 161 -57.02 -17.11 -6.05
CA SER A 161 -57.31 -17.11 -4.60
C SER A 161 -56.14 -16.36 -3.91
N MET A 162 -56.27 -15.15 -3.33
CA MET A 162 -57.00 -14.74 -2.13
C MET A 162 -56.80 -15.66 -0.91
N GLU A 163 -56.11 -15.09 0.09
CA GLU A 163 -56.14 -15.29 1.57
C GLU A 163 -54.87 -14.58 2.11
N GLU A 164 -54.86 -13.36 2.67
CA GLU A 164 -55.51 -12.82 3.89
C GLU A 164 -55.18 -13.61 5.17
N GLN A 165 -54.86 -12.85 6.24
CA GLN A 165 -54.53 -13.22 7.64
C GLN A 165 -53.01 -13.19 7.94
N LEU A 166 -52.48 -12.43 8.91
CA LEU A 166 -52.98 -11.53 9.96
C LEU A 166 -51.86 -10.53 10.29
#